data_AF-A0A2R8BWW8-F1
#
_entry.id   AF-A0A2R8BWW8-F1
#
_cell.length_a   1.000
_cell.length_b   1.000
_cell.length_c   1.000
_cell.angle_alpha   90.00
_cell.angle_beta   90.00
_cell.angle_gamma   90.00
#
_symmetry.space_group_name_H-M   'P 1'
#
loop_
_entity.id
_entity.type
_entity.pdbx_description
1 polymer ?
#
loop_
_entity_poly.entity_id
_entity_poly.type
_entity_poly.pdbx_seq_one_letter_code
_entity_poly.pdbx_strand_id
1 'polypeptide(L)'
;MDTVTTTPQSITASQNTGAKAGTETKSGDGTKISSDFEMFLKLLTTQMTNQDPLNPMKAEEFATQLATFSSVEQQVQTNQLLADMAKQASQAEFTGMTQWIGKEVEAVMPAQFTGSPITVSPPTGGLGEIQQLVVRDPAGTEVFRQTLNGSETAVNWNGQTHSGQTATAGAYSFTVEGFQSGELIAAEGASVYAPVSEVRMSATGPILSFGEDLEIPADAVTAVRQRPGT
;
A
#
# COMPACT_ATOMS: atom_id res chain seq x y z
N MET A 1 -18.36 -16.43 65.70
CA MET A 1 -19.59 -16.17 64.93
C MET A 1 -19.29 -16.60 63.51
N ASP A 2 -19.66 -17.84 63.22
CA ASP A 2 -19.61 -18.47 61.91
C ASP A 2 -20.70 -17.87 61.01
N THR A 3 -20.33 -17.46 59.80
CA THR A 3 -21.28 -17.21 58.71
C THR A 3 -20.75 -17.80 57.42
N VAL A 4 -21.11 -19.06 57.23
CA VAL A 4 -21.72 -19.63 56.01
C VAL A 4 -21.05 -19.32 54.66
N THR A 5 -20.34 -20.36 54.21
CA THR A 5 -20.13 -20.79 52.82
C THR A 5 -21.30 -20.48 51.87
N THR A 6 -21.01 -19.94 50.68
CA THR A 6 -21.88 -20.15 49.52
C THR A 6 -21.06 -20.26 48.24
N THR A 7 -20.85 -21.50 47.82
CA THR A 7 -20.38 -21.93 46.50
C THR A 7 -21.52 -21.76 45.49
N PRO A 8 -21.26 -21.33 44.24
CA PRO A 8 -22.12 -21.70 43.12
C PRO A 8 -21.59 -22.99 42.47
N GLN A 9 -22.40 -24.06 42.50
CA GLN A 9 -22.22 -25.26 41.69
C GLN A 9 -22.95 -25.12 40.33
N SER A 10 -22.26 -25.61 39.29
CA SER A 10 -22.72 -26.34 38.10
C SER A 10 -23.80 -25.75 37.16
N ILE A 11 -23.45 -25.69 35.86
CA ILE A 11 -24.09 -26.56 34.86
C ILE A 11 -23.07 -27.01 33.79
N THR A 12 -23.01 -28.33 33.60
CA THR A 12 -22.43 -29.03 32.47
C THR A 12 -23.47 -29.12 31.35
N ALA A 13 -23.09 -28.79 30.11
CA ALA A 13 -23.71 -29.23 28.84
C ALA A 13 -22.96 -28.51 27.70
N SER A 14 -22.70 -29.04 26.51
CA SER A 14 -22.89 -30.35 25.91
C SER A 14 -21.98 -30.35 24.68
N GLN A 15 -21.28 -31.45 24.43
CA GLN A 15 -20.70 -31.70 23.12
C GLN A 15 -21.84 -31.73 22.09
N ASN A 16 -21.67 -31.06 20.95
CA ASN A 16 -22.44 -31.33 19.75
C ASN A 16 -21.49 -31.41 18.56
N THR A 17 -21.01 -32.62 18.32
CA THR A 17 -20.56 -33.10 17.02
C THR A 17 -21.66 -32.88 15.99
N GLY A 18 -21.43 -31.97 15.06
CA GLY A 18 -22.32 -31.71 13.94
C GLY A 18 -21.50 -31.34 12.72
N ALA A 19 -21.04 -32.37 12.00
CA ALA A 19 -20.56 -32.23 10.64
C ALA A 19 -21.63 -31.54 9.80
N LYS A 20 -21.30 -30.42 9.15
CA LYS A 20 -22.07 -29.98 7.98
C LYS A 20 -21.29 -29.04 7.08
N ALA A 21 -21.36 -29.41 5.81
CA ALA A 21 -21.21 -28.61 4.60
C ALA A 21 -19.79 -28.13 4.29
N GLY A 22 -19.16 -28.89 3.39
CA GLY A 22 -18.10 -28.36 2.55
C GLY A 22 -18.55 -27.06 1.90
N THR A 23 -17.62 -26.11 1.88
CA THR A 23 -17.69 -24.92 1.05
C THR A 23 -17.64 -25.37 -0.40
N GLU A 24 -18.80 -25.71 -0.96
CA GLU A 24 -19.01 -25.61 -2.40
C GLU A 24 -18.95 -24.13 -2.74
N THR A 25 -17.77 -23.70 -3.21
CA THR A 25 -17.64 -22.53 -4.05
C THR A 25 -18.57 -22.77 -5.25
N LYS A 26 -19.77 -22.20 -5.20
CA LYS A 26 -20.64 -22.08 -6.36
C LYS A 26 -19.99 -21.12 -7.36
N SER A 27 -19.08 -21.63 -8.16
CA SER A 27 -18.77 -21.09 -9.47
C SER A 27 -20.00 -21.34 -10.35
N GLY A 28 -20.98 -20.42 -10.29
CA GLY A 28 -22.32 -20.65 -10.82
C GLY A 28 -22.92 -19.50 -11.62
N ASP A 29 -22.15 -18.51 -12.05
CA ASP A 29 -22.67 -17.45 -12.94
C ASP A 29 -22.29 -17.66 -14.42
N GLY A 30 -21.29 -18.50 -14.74
CA GLY A 30 -21.04 -18.93 -16.13
C GLY A 30 -22.16 -19.79 -16.73
N THR A 31 -23.06 -20.33 -15.90
CA THR A 31 -24.16 -21.20 -16.33
C THR A 31 -25.42 -20.42 -16.73
N LYS A 32 -25.56 -19.14 -16.33
CA LYS A 32 -26.77 -18.35 -16.63
C LYS A 32 -26.79 -17.81 -18.05
N ILE A 33 -25.66 -17.26 -18.53
CA ILE A 33 -25.53 -16.80 -19.92
C ILE A 33 -25.71 -17.97 -20.90
N SER A 34 -25.14 -19.14 -20.60
CA SER A 34 -25.35 -20.33 -21.43
C SER A 34 -26.81 -20.81 -21.38
N SER A 35 -27.46 -20.72 -20.23
CA SER A 35 -28.87 -21.10 -20.05
C SER A 35 -29.83 -20.16 -20.80
N ASP A 36 -29.62 -18.84 -20.75
CA ASP A 36 -30.49 -17.86 -21.42
C ASP A 36 -30.26 -17.86 -22.94
N PHE A 37 -29.03 -18.11 -23.40
CA PHE A 37 -28.72 -18.35 -24.81
C PHE A 37 -29.27 -19.68 -25.32
N GLU A 38 -29.20 -20.76 -24.54
CA GLU A 38 -29.83 -22.05 -24.89
C GLU A 38 -31.36 -21.95 -24.92
N MET A 39 -31.96 -21.22 -23.97
CA MET A 39 -33.39 -20.91 -23.97
C MET A 39 -33.78 -20.07 -25.20
N PHE A 40 -32.94 -19.11 -25.59
CA PHE A 40 -33.10 -18.33 -26.81
C PHE A 40 -33.03 -19.22 -28.07
N LEU A 41 -32.02 -20.07 -28.21
CA LEU A 41 -31.91 -21.01 -29.33
C LEU A 41 -33.10 -21.96 -29.39
N LYS A 42 -33.62 -22.39 -28.23
CA LYS A 42 -34.81 -23.23 -28.13
C LYS A 42 -36.08 -22.49 -28.55
N LEU A 43 -36.22 -21.22 -28.19
CA LEU A 43 -37.33 -20.36 -28.62
C LEU A 43 -37.24 -20.01 -30.11
N LEU A 44 -36.05 -19.69 -30.64
CA LEU A 44 -35.79 -19.46 -32.06
C LEU A 44 -36.14 -20.70 -32.89
N THR A 45 -35.67 -21.87 -32.46
CA THR A 45 -35.97 -23.15 -33.11
C THR A 45 -37.47 -23.44 -33.07
N THR A 46 -38.13 -23.18 -31.93
CA THR A 46 -39.57 -23.39 -31.77
C THR A 46 -40.39 -22.45 -32.67
N GLN A 47 -39.98 -21.19 -32.82
CA GLN A 47 -40.66 -20.21 -33.69
C GLN A 47 -40.46 -20.54 -35.19
N MET A 48 -39.26 -20.98 -35.59
CA MET A 48 -38.96 -21.43 -36.95
C MET A 48 -39.75 -22.69 -37.35
N THR A 49 -40.12 -23.51 -36.37
CA THR A 49 -40.87 -24.76 -36.59
C THR A 49 -42.39 -24.55 -36.62
N ASN A 50 -42.93 -23.43 -36.11
CA ASN A 50 -44.35 -23.36 -35.75
C ASN A 50 -45.12 -22.04 -36.02
N GLN A 51 -44.59 -21.00 -36.68
CA GLN A 51 -45.35 -19.74 -36.86
C GLN A 51 -45.34 -19.14 -38.28
N ASP A 52 -46.53 -18.62 -38.61
CA ASP A 52 -46.95 -17.76 -39.73
C ASP A 52 -46.05 -16.50 -39.89
N PRO A 53 -45.73 -16.03 -41.11
CA PRO A 53 -44.55 -15.20 -41.43
C PRO A 53 -44.66 -13.70 -41.07
N LEU A 54 -45.59 -13.27 -40.22
CA LEU A 54 -45.98 -11.85 -40.11
C LEU A 54 -45.53 -11.07 -38.86
N ASN A 55 -44.63 -11.58 -38.00
CA ASN A 55 -43.94 -10.73 -36.99
C ASN A 55 -42.58 -11.29 -36.49
N PRO A 56 -41.57 -11.46 -37.37
CA PRO A 56 -40.20 -11.81 -36.95
C PRO A 56 -39.56 -10.77 -36.01
N MET A 57 -39.88 -9.47 -36.17
CA MET A 57 -39.20 -8.35 -35.49
C MET A 57 -39.06 -8.48 -33.97
N LYS A 58 -40.02 -9.09 -33.27
CA LYS A 58 -39.94 -9.22 -31.80
C LYS A 58 -38.81 -10.17 -31.39
N ALA A 59 -38.60 -11.26 -32.12
CA ALA A 59 -37.58 -12.25 -31.78
C ALA A 59 -36.17 -11.68 -32.00
N GLU A 60 -35.95 -10.93 -33.08
CA GLU A 60 -34.67 -10.25 -33.33
C GLU A 60 -34.39 -9.14 -32.30
N GLU A 61 -35.40 -8.36 -31.90
CA GLU A 61 -35.26 -7.33 -30.86
C GLU A 61 -34.92 -7.93 -29.49
N PHE A 62 -35.57 -9.03 -29.10
CA PHE A 62 -35.23 -9.76 -27.87
C PHE A 62 -33.83 -10.39 -27.93
N ALA A 63 -33.43 -10.97 -29.07
CA ALA A 63 -32.09 -11.49 -29.27
C ALA A 63 -31.02 -10.41 -29.12
N THR A 64 -31.28 -9.22 -29.68
CA THR A 64 -30.38 -8.06 -29.60
C THR A 64 -30.27 -7.55 -28.18
N GLN A 65 -31.40 -7.49 -27.45
CA GLN A 65 -31.40 -7.11 -26.03
C GLN A 65 -30.63 -8.13 -25.17
N LEU A 66 -30.84 -9.43 -25.36
CA LEU A 66 -30.09 -10.47 -24.65
C LEU A 66 -28.59 -10.44 -24.96
N ALA A 67 -28.21 -10.26 -26.23
CA ALA A 67 -26.81 -10.11 -26.62
C ALA A 67 -26.18 -8.87 -25.96
N THR A 68 -26.93 -7.77 -25.87
CA THR A 68 -26.49 -6.55 -25.18
C THR A 68 -26.30 -6.80 -23.68
N PHE A 69 -27.27 -7.46 -23.01
CA PHE A 69 -27.16 -7.82 -21.60
C PHE A 69 -25.99 -8.76 -21.34
N SER A 70 -25.80 -9.80 -22.16
CA SER A 70 -24.68 -10.75 -22.04
C SER A 70 -23.33 -10.06 -22.23
N SER A 71 -23.23 -9.10 -23.15
CA SER A 71 -22.02 -8.30 -23.35
C SER A 71 -21.69 -7.43 -22.11
N VAL A 72 -22.70 -6.76 -21.55
CA VAL A 72 -22.52 -5.98 -20.30
C VAL A 72 -22.14 -6.88 -19.14
N GLU A 73 -22.76 -8.05 -18.99
CA GLU A 73 -22.43 -9.00 -17.94
C GLU A 73 -21.00 -9.54 -18.09
N GLN A 74 -20.57 -9.86 -19.32
CA GLN A 74 -19.20 -10.26 -19.60
C GLN A 74 -18.21 -9.13 -19.29
N GLN A 75 -18.57 -7.87 -19.56
CA GLN A 75 -17.75 -6.71 -19.21
C GLN A 75 -17.64 -6.57 -17.68
N VAL A 76 -18.74 -6.75 -16.94
CA VAL A 76 -18.73 -6.74 -15.48
C VAL A 76 -17.85 -7.87 -14.92
N GLN A 77 -17.97 -9.09 -15.45
CA GLN A 77 -17.10 -10.22 -15.06
C GLN A 77 -15.63 -9.96 -15.37
N THR A 78 -15.35 -9.34 -16.52
CA THR A 78 -13.98 -8.96 -16.90
C THR A 78 -13.41 -7.92 -15.93
N ASN A 79 -14.18 -6.89 -15.58
CA ASN A 79 -13.77 -5.90 -14.60
C ASN A 79 -13.51 -6.52 -13.22
N GLN A 80 -14.33 -7.49 -12.80
CA GLN A 80 -14.12 -8.22 -11.55
C GLN A 80 -12.82 -9.03 -11.58
N LEU A 81 -12.56 -9.75 -12.68
CA LEU A 81 -11.31 -10.50 -12.84
C LEU A 81 -10.09 -9.58 -12.83
N LEU A 82 -10.18 -8.40 -13.45
CA LEU A 82 -9.12 -7.39 -13.40
C LEU A 82 -8.88 -6.88 -11.98
N ALA A 83 -9.94 -6.65 -11.20
CA ALA A 83 -9.84 -6.27 -9.79
C ALA A 83 -9.17 -7.36 -8.94
N ASP A 84 -9.54 -8.63 -9.17
CA ASP A 84 -8.94 -9.77 -8.47
C ASP A 84 -7.45 -9.93 -8.84
N MET A 85 -7.10 -9.72 -10.10
CA MET A 85 -5.71 -9.75 -10.57
C MET A 85 -4.87 -8.63 -9.95
N ALA A 86 -5.41 -7.41 -9.85
CA ALA A 86 -4.75 -6.30 -9.16
C ALA A 86 -4.52 -6.61 -7.67
N LYS A 87 -5.50 -7.24 -7.01
CA LYS A 87 -5.37 -7.69 -5.60
C LYS A 87 -4.31 -8.79 -5.44
N GLN A 88 -4.17 -9.70 -6.41
CA GLN A 88 -3.12 -10.72 -6.40
C GLN A 88 -1.73 -10.10 -6.60
N ALA A 89 -1.59 -9.14 -7.52
CA ALA A 89 -0.34 -8.41 -7.73
C ALA A 89 0.12 -7.67 -6.45
N SER A 90 -0.81 -6.95 -5.79
CA SER A 90 -0.52 -6.26 -4.52
C SER A 90 -0.07 -7.21 -3.40
N GLN A 91 -0.67 -8.41 -3.30
CA GLN A 91 -0.24 -9.43 -2.33
C GLN A 91 1.15 -10.00 -2.65
N ALA A 92 1.48 -10.14 -3.93
CA ALA A 92 2.80 -10.60 -4.37
C ALA A 92 3.88 -9.55 -4.03
N GLU A 93 3.61 -8.27 -4.29
CA GLU A 93 4.48 -7.15 -3.91
C GLU A 93 4.73 -7.13 -2.39
N PHE A 94 3.65 -7.22 -1.60
CA PHE A 94 3.75 -7.29 -0.14
C PHE A 94 4.60 -8.46 0.34
N THR A 95 4.43 -9.65 -0.26
CA THR A 95 5.24 -10.83 0.07
C THR A 95 6.73 -10.56 -0.19
N GLY A 96 7.07 -9.88 -1.30
CA GLY A 96 8.43 -9.45 -1.58
C GLY A 96 8.98 -8.46 -0.54
N MET A 97 8.16 -7.53 -0.09
CA MET A 97 8.54 -6.52 0.92
C MET A 97 8.75 -7.11 2.31
N THR A 98 8.20 -8.28 2.64
CA THR A 98 8.52 -8.96 3.92
C THR A 98 10.03 -9.23 4.08
N GLN A 99 10.76 -9.35 2.97
CA GLN A 99 12.22 -9.52 2.96
C GLN A 99 12.97 -8.23 3.31
N TRP A 100 12.28 -7.08 3.35
CA TRP A 100 12.87 -5.80 3.74
C TRP A 100 12.89 -5.63 5.26
N ILE A 101 12.13 -6.43 6.01
CA ILE A 101 12.18 -6.43 7.47
C ILE A 101 13.61 -6.76 7.92
N GLY A 102 14.17 -5.91 8.78
CA GLY A 102 15.56 -5.99 9.24
C GLY A 102 16.61 -5.41 8.27
N LYS A 103 16.24 -5.07 7.03
CA LYS A 103 17.06 -4.28 6.10
C LYS A 103 16.89 -2.79 6.36
N GLU A 104 17.76 -1.98 5.77
CA GLU A 104 17.60 -0.53 5.74
C GLU A 104 17.00 -0.10 4.42
N VAL A 105 16.07 0.83 4.46
CA VAL A 105 15.50 1.46 3.26
C VAL A 105 15.76 2.95 3.27
N GLU A 106 15.88 3.51 2.08
CA GLU A 106 16.10 4.94 1.85
C GLU A 106 14.77 5.61 1.50
N ALA A 107 14.43 6.67 2.23
CA ALA A 107 13.25 7.48 1.97
C ALA A 107 13.39 8.88 2.60
N VAL A 108 12.54 9.81 2.18
CA VAL A 108 12.41 11.12 2.84
C VAL A 108 11.61 10.93 4.13
N MET A 109 12.30 10.91 5.26
CA MET A 109 11.72 10.71 6.58
C MET A 109 12.64 11.27 7.67
N PRO A 110 12.16 11.50 8.90
CA PRO A 110 13.03 11.79 10.02
C PRO A 110 13.98 10.62 10.32
N ALA A 111 15.23 10.90 10.70
CA ALA A 111 16.17 9.89 11.19
C ALA A 111 16.45 10.08 12.67
N GLN A 112 16.54 8.96 13.40
CA GLN A 112 16.85 8.96 14.82
C GLN A 112 18.35 9.16 15.06
N PHE A 113 18.71 10.31 15.62
CA PHE A 113 20.07 10.58 16.09
C PHE A 113 20.27 10.03 17.50
N THR A 114 21.30 9.22 17.68
CA THR A 114 21.66 8.58 18.97
C THR A 114 23.11 8.85 19.37
N GLY A 115 23.77 9.83 18.73
CA GLY A 115 25.20 10.11 18.88
C GLY A 115 26.08 9.57 17.75
N SER A 116 25.52 8.76 16.85
CA SER A 116 26.21 8.29 15.64
C SER A 116 25.88 9.18 14.44
N PRO A 117 26.83 9.43 13.51
CA PRO A 117 26.55 10.21 12.31
C PRO A 117 25.42 9.63 11.46
N ILE A 118 24.63 10.50 10.86
CA ILE A 118 23.54 10.15 9.94
C ILE A 118 24.00 10.47 8.52
N THR A 119 23.93 9.46 7.65
CA THR A 119 24.13 9.66 6.21
C THR A 119 22.83 10.11 5.58
N VAL A 120 22.88 11.25 4.91
CA VAL A 120 21.79 11.95 4.24
C VAL A 120 22.09 11.97 2.76
N SER A 121 21.13 11.60 1.92
CA SER A 121 21.24 11.68 0.47
C SER A 121 20.45 12.89 -0.02
N PRO A 122 21.12 13.92 -0.58
CA PRO A 122 20.45 15.05 -1.20
C PRO A 122 19.58 14.62 -2.40
N PRO A 123 18.51 15.37 -2.73
CA PRO A 123 17.74 15.14 -3.95
C PRO A 123 18.60 15.38 -5.19
N THR A 124 18.33 14.62 -6.24
CA THR A 124 19.02 14.74 -7.53
C THR A 124 18.36 15.81 -8.38
N GLY A 125 19.15 16.65 -9.07
CA GLY A 125 18.60 17.58 -10.08
C GLY A 125 19.05 19.03 -9.94
N GLY A 126 19.76 19.38 -8.87
CA GLY A 126 20.28 20.72 -8.64
C GLY A 126 19.17 21.73 -8.34
N LEU A 127 19.09 22.20 -7.10
CA LEU A 127 18.00 23.06 -6.64
C LEU A 127 18.27 24.57 -6.78
N GLY A 128 19.36 24.96 -7.44
CA GLY A 128 19.76 26.36 -7.62
C GLY A 128 21.28 26.52 -7.74
N GLU A 129 21.74 27.76 -7.77
CA GLU A 129 23.18 28.11 -7.77
C GLU A 129 23.87 27.70 -6.47
N ILE A 130 23.19 27.89 -5.34
CA ILE A 130 23.67 27.50 -4.01
C ILE A 130 22.66 26.51 -3.44
N GLN A 131 23.15 25.38 -2.95
CA GLN A 131 22.34 24.37 -2.28
C GLN A 131 22.82 24.23 -0.85
N GLN A 132 21.89 24.13 0.10
CA GLN A 132 22.21 24.02 1.51
C GLN A 132 21.38 22.92 2.16
N LEU A 133 22.06 21.96 2.78
CA LEU A 133 21.42 21.00 3.68
C LEU A 133 21.04 21.72 4.96
N VAL A 134 19.78 21.59 5.35
CA VAL A 134 19.18 22.12 6.57
C VAL A 134 18.72 20.95 7.42
N VAL A 135 19.13 20.93 8.67
CA VAL A 135 18.73 19.92 9.65
C VAL A 135 17.84 20.58 10.70
N ARG A 136 16.66 19.99 10.92
CA ARG A 136 15.69 20.47 11.91
C ARG A 136 15.47 19.45 13.00
N ASP A 137 15.34 19.94 14.23
CA ASP A 137 15.04 19.13 15.41
C ASP A 137 13.57 18.64 15.43
N PRO A 138 13.17 17.81 16.42
CA PRO A 138 11.78 17.36 16.55
C PRO A 138 10.76 18.50 16.74
N ALA A 139 11.19 19.68 17.19
CA ALA A 139 10.34 20.87 17.32
C ALA A 139 10.24 21.68 16.01
N GLY A 140 10.95 21.28 14.96
CA GLY A 140 11.00 21.97 13.66
C GLY A 140 12.01 23.11 13.59
N THR A 141 12.83 23.28 14.63
CA THR A 141 13.84 24.35 14.70
C THR A 141 15.06 23.96 13.90
N GLU A 142 15.57 24.87 13.07
CA GLU A 142 16.84 24.66 12.37
C GLU A 142 17.99 24.63 13.39
N VAL A 143 18.70 23.51 13.43
CA VAL A 143 19.84 23.31 14.34
C VAL A 143 21.17 23.28 13.61
N PHE A 144 21.17 23.04 12.30
CA PHE A 144 22.39 22.96 11.50
C PHE A 144 22.10 23.30 10.04
N ARG A 145 23.10 23.90 9.39
CA ARG A 145 23.10 24.22 7.96
C ARG A 145 24.48 23.98 7.38
N GLN A 146 24.52 23.39 6.19
CA GLN A 146 25.76 23.17 5.45
C GLN A 146 25.55 23.44 3.97
N THR A 147 26.42 24.25 3.37
CA THR A 147 26.46 24.42 1.91
C THR A 147 26.94 23.12 1.26
N LEU A 148 26.20 22.69 0.24
CA LEU A 148 26.51 21.55 -0.62
C LEU A 148 27.18 22.04 -1.91
N ASN A 149 27.98 21.16 -2.49
CA ASN A 149 28.68 21.35 -3.74
C ASN A 149 27.77 21.05 -4.95
N GLY A 150 26.57 20.51 -4.71
CA GLY A 150 25.54 20.23 -5.71
C GLY A 150 25.73 18.95 -6.50
N SER A 151 26.72 18.13 -6.14
CA SER A 151 27.05 16.85 -6.80
C SER A 151 27.19 15.69 -5.81
N GLU A 152 26.99 15.96 -4.52
CA GLU A 152 27.01 14.95 -3.48
C GLU A 152 25.84 13.98 -3.65
N THR A 153 26.16 12.69 -3.64
CA THR A 153 25.15 11.63 -3.53
C THR A 153 24.91 11.23 -2.08
N ALA A 154 25.79 11.63 -1.15
CA ALA A 154 25.68 11.38 0.27
C ALA A 154 26.47 12.42 1.07
N VAL A 155 25.90 12.86 2.20
CA VAL A 155 26.49 13.81 3.15
C VAL A 155 26.31 13.24 4.56
N ASN A 156 27.32 13.35 5.41
CA ASN A 156 27.23 12.89 6.79
C ASN A 156 26.98 14.08 7.73
N TRP A 157 25.85 14.05 8.43
CA TRP A 157 25.63 14.92 9.58
C TRP A 157 26.10 14.22 10.85
N ASN A 158 27.13 14.76 11.49
CA ASN A 158 27.75 14.21 12.69
C ASN A 158 27.01 14.57 13.99
N GLY A 159 25.83 15.17 13.90
CA GLY A 159 25.08 15.64 15.06
C GLY A 159 25.58 16.94 15.67
N GLN A 160 26.38 17.73 14.94
CA GLN A 160 26.75 19.08 15.40
C GLN A 160 25.66 20.09 15.11
N THR A 161 25.46 21.01 16.04
CA THR A 161 24.58 22.18 15.88
C THR A 161 25.36 23.42 15.43
N HIS A 162 24.65 24.50 15.09
CA HIS A 162 25.22 25.81 14.77
C HIS A 162 26.17 26.36 15.85
N SER A 163 25.95 26.01 17.12
CA SER A 163 26.80 26.43 18.24
C SER A 163 28.01 25.51 18.46
N GLY A 164 28.22 24.51 17.60
CA GLY A 164 29.27 23.48 17.75
C GLY A 164 29.00 22.47 18.88
N GLN A 165 27.79 22.47 19.45
CA GLN A 165 27.39 21.50 20.46
C GLN A 165 26.90 20.21 19.80
N THR A 166 26.93 19.10 20.54
CA THR A 166 26.30 17.86 20.10
C THR A 166 24.78 17.98 20.28
N ALA A 167 24.04 17.67 19.23
CA ALA A 167 22.60 17.61 19.20
C ALA A 167 22.09 16.55 20.19
N THR A 168 20.93 16.81 20.79
CA THR A 168 20.28 15.83 21.68
C THR A 168 19.78 14.63 20.88
N ALA A 169 19.68 13.47 21.51
CA ALA A 169 19.07 12.32 20.86
C ALA A 169 17.60 12.62 20.48
N GLY A 170 17.18 12.21 19.28
CA GLY A 170 15.83 12.50 18.77
C GLY A 170 15.72 12.36 17.25
N ALA A 171 14.50 12.55 16.74
CA ALA A 171 14.18 12.44 15.33
C ALA A 171 14.44 13.77 14.61
N TYR A 172 15.44 13.80 13.72
CA TYR A 172 15.78 14.99 12.95
C TYR A 172 15.28 14.85 11.52
N SER A 173 14.83 15.95 10.94
CA SER A 173 14.44 16.04 9.54
C SER A 173 15.46 16.79 8.70
N PHE A 174 15.53 16.45 7.43
CA PHE A 174 16.56 16.93 6.50
C PHE A 174 15.90 17.51 5.26
N THR A 175 16.30 18.72 4.89
CA THR A 175 15.80 19.43 3.72
C THR A 175 16.96 20.07 3.00
N VAL A 176 16.97 20.01 1.67
CA VAL A 176 17.89 20.79 0.86
C VAL A 176 17.16 22.01 0.33
N GLU A 177 17.65 23.18 0.73
CA GLU A 177 17.20 24.49 0.26
C GLU A 177 18.10 24.95 -0.89
N GLY A 178 17.49 25.40 -1.97
CA GLY A 178 18.15 25.88 -3.17
C GLY A 178 17.92 27.37 -3.39
N PHE A 179 19.00 28.09 -3.67
CA PHE A 179 19.00 29.55 -3.81
C PHE A 179 19.51 29.99 -5.18
N GLN A 180 18.93 31.08 -5.67
CA GLN A 180 19.30 31.76 -6.91
C GLN A 180 19.41 33.26 -6.63
N SER A 181 20.56 33.88 -6.91
CA SER A 181 20.77 35.30 -6.59
C SER A 181 20.48 35.69 -5.13
N GLY A 182 20.62 34.74 -4.19
CA GLY A 182 20.33 34.93 -2.76
C GLY A 182 18.87 34.75 -2.34
N GLU A 183 17.96 34.47 -3.27
CA GLU A 183 16.55 34.15 -2.98
C GLU A 183 16.33 32.64 -2.94
N LEU A 184 15.51 32.17 -1.99
CA LEU A 184 15.12 30.76 -1.90
C LEU A 184 14.15 30.42 -3.04
N ILE A 185 14.54 29.51 -3.92
CA ILE A 185 13.74 29.10 -5.10
C ILE A 185 13.19 27.68 -5.00
N ALA A 186 13.79 26.83 -4.17
CA ALA A 186 13.39 25.44 -4.01
C ALA A 186 13.71 24.93 -2.60
N ALA A 187 12.89 24.02 -2.10
CA ALA A 187 13.15 23.27 -0.87
C ALA A 187 12.59 21.86 -1.03
N GLU A 188 13.45 20.85 -0.90
CA GLU A 188 13.07 19.45 -1.11
C GLU A 188 13.63 18.57 0.01
N GLY A 189 12.87 17.56 0.43
CA GLY A 189 13.29 16.65 1.48
C GLY A 189 14.50 15.82 1.05
N ALA A 190 15.47 15.66 1.93
CA ALA A 190 16.60 14.75 1.70
C ALA A 190 16.27 13.37 2.27
N SER A 191 16.71 12.31 1.59
CA SER A 191 16.47 10.94 2.02
C SER A 191 17.52 10.45 3.02
N VAL A 192 17.11 9.50 3.86
CA VAL A 192 17.93 8.86 4.90
C VAL A 192 17.66 7.37 4.92
N TYR A 193 18.62 6.60 5.44
CA TYR A 193 18.43 5.18 5.68
C TYR A 193 17.86 4.94 7.08
N ALA A 194 16.81 4.11 7.17
CA ALA A 194 16.32 3.60 8.44
C ALA A 194 15.99 2.11 8.37
N PRO A 195 16.17 1.35 9.47
CA PRO A 195 15.86 -0.07 9.51
C PRO A 195 14.35 -0.31 9.56
N VAL A 196 13.87 -1.18 8.69
CA VAL A 196 12.45 -1.57 8.66
C VAL A 196 12.18 -2.55 9.79
N SER A 197 11.21 -2.22 10.64
CA SER A 197 10.79 -3.06 11.77
C SER A 197 9.58 -3.92 11.42
N GLU A 198 8.66 -3.37 10.62
CA GLU A 198 7.43 -4.06 10.21
C GLU A 198 7.03 -3.63 8.80
N VAL A 199 6.41 -4.55 8.06
CA VAL A 199 5.68 -4.26 6.83
C VAL A 199 4.26 -4.77 7.01
N ARG A 200 3.27 -3.90 6.79
CA ARG A 200 1.85 -4.26 6.88
C ARG A 200 1.07 -3.83 5.65
N MET A 201 -0.04 -4.50 5.40
CA MET A 201 -0.97 -4.10 4.35
C MET A 201 -2.03 -3.17 4.93
N SER A 202 -2.23 -2.02 4.29
CA SER A 202 -3.35 -1.10 4.57
C SER A 202 -4.36 -1.09 3.42
N ALA A 203 -5.45 -0.33 3.56
CA ALA A 203 -6.42 -0.16 2.48
C ALA A 203 -5.84 0.56 1.25
N THR A 204 -4.80 1.36 1.42
CA THR A 204 -4.17 2.16 0.34
C THR A 204 -2.88 1.52 -0.19
N GLY A 205 -2.47 0.36 0.34
CA GLY A 205 -1.25 -0.34 -0.05
C GLY A 205 -0.34 -0.70 1.13
N PRO A 206 0.84 -1.26 0.85
CA PRO A 206 1.80 -1.63 1.87
C PRO A 206 2.42 -0.41 2.57
N ILE A 207 2.53 -0.49 3.89
CA ILE A 207 3.14 0.52 4.76
C ILE A 207 4.32 -0.12 5.49
N LEU A 208 5.44 0.59 5.54
CA LEU A 208 6.62 0.23 6.30
C LEU A 208 6.62 1.01 7.62
N SER A 209 6.98 0.36 8.71
CA SER A 209 7.21 0.97 10.01
C SER A 209 8.68 0.87 10.42
N PHE A 210 9.16 1.92 11.08
CA PHE A 210 10.55 2.09 11.54
C PHE A 210 10.65 2.19 13.07
N GLY A 211 9.60 1.76 13.78
CA GLY A 211 9.42 1.92 15.22
C GLY A 211 7.95 2.16 15.55
N GLU A 212 7.67 2.70 16.74
CA GLU A 212 6.27 2.88 17.19
C GLU A 212 5.54 4.00 16.42
N ASP A 213 6.25 5.08 16.05
CA ASP A 213 5.61 6.31 15.59
C ASP A 213 5.94 6.71 14.14
N LEU A 214 6.86 6.01 13.48
CA LEU A 214 7.30 6.36 12.13
C LEU A 214 6.89 5.31 11.11
N GLU A 215 6.09 5.75 10.15
CA GLU A 215 5.54 4.92 9.09
C GLU A 215 5.55 5.67 7.77
N ILE A 216 5.87 4.97 6.68
CA ILE A 216 5.80 5.53 5.33
C ILE A 216 5.15 4.51 4.38
N PRO A 217 4.45 4.97 3.34
CA PRO A 217 3.98 4.07 2.28
C PRO A 217 5.18 3.51 1.50
N ALA A 218 5.06 2.27 1.01
CA ALA A 218 6.17 1.59 0.35
C ALA A 218 6.64 2.26 -0.96
N ASP A 219 5.78 3.04 -1.60
CA ASP A 219 6.10 3.79 -2.81
C ASP A 219 7.01 5.02 -2.55
N ALA A 220 7.15 5.45 -1.29
CA ALA A 220 8.10 6.48 -0.88
C ALA A 220 9.54 5.97 -0.75
N VAL A 221 9.75 4.65 -0.82
CA VAL A 221 11.08 4.02 -0.72
C VAL A 221 11.81 4.13 -2.06
N THR A 222 13.02 4.67 -2.03
CA THR A 222 13.86 4.84 -3.22
C THR A 222 14.99 3.81 -3.31
N ALA A 223 15.42 3.22 -2.19
CA ALA A 223 16.44 2.17 -2.18
C ALA A 223 16.30 1.22 -0.98
N VAL A 224 16.89 0.03 -1.11
CA VAL A 224 16.95 -0.99 -0.05
C VAL A 224 18.35 -1.57 0.01
N ARG A 225 18.94 -1.68 1.22
CA ARG A 225 20.26 -2.27 1.43
C ARG A 225 20.31 -3.17 2.66
N GLN A 226 21.33 -4.02 2.73
CA GLN A 226 21.60 -4.77 3.96
C GLN A 226 21.99 -3.80 5.09
N ARG A 227 21.54 -4.10 6.30
CA ARG A 227 21.96 -3.36 7.48
C ARG A 227 23.47 -3.59 7.70
N PRO A 228 24.27 -2.54 7.89
CA PRO A 228 25.68 -2.71 8.17
C PRO A 228 25.89 -3.49 9.48
N GLY A 229 26.62 -4.60 9.43
CA GLY A 229 27.14 -5.29 10.63
C GLY A 229 26.20 -6.28 11.35
N THR A 230 25.31 -6.96 10.62
CA THR A 230 24.62 -8.18 11.12
C THR A 230 25.31 -9.46 10.66
#